data_AF-A0A3M8FR13-F1
#
_entry.id   AF-A0A3M8FR13-F1
#
_cell.length_a   1.000
_cell.length_b   1.000
_cell.length_c   1.000
_cell.angle_alpha   90.00
_cell.angle_beta   90.00
_cell.angle_gamma   90.00
#
_symmetry.space_group_name_H-M   'P 1'
#
loop_
_entity.id
_entity.type
_entity.pdbx_description
1 polymer ?
#
loop_
_entity_poly.entity_id
_entity_poly.type
_entity_poly.pdbx_seq_one_letter_code
_entity_poly.pdbx_strand_id
1 'polypeptide(L)'
;MSIRSSLALNVAPLGLRVALGLTFIWAGIGKIAHSTAITDPRDQAILADWGQIDATPEALTPPQDEDPQIDPGQGDSEQSDPIETDPGLSDPETDPAADTDDTEQTQEPPADDAAPSEDAGDDQPPAVEDDPVVEDDGSTEEDETAGEDTPEPDEDPGILPVSYVQSADEVEVKRVLGLALMIHHAANPGVDDEGRAKMPLWPQALAKGSLPVVIAWIAAILELVCGAALLTGFFTRMATLPIIGTMLTAMWLTQIGPALQAGGAYLGFLPNGVFEIGPGGYAYTQLLWQFALACSGVALLLIGPGCFSIDRLIFGAPSMVREEEARQVEFVPMGD
;
A
#
# COMPACT_ATOMS: atom_id res chain seq x y z
N MET A 1 24.45 -27.32 -28.46
CA MET A 1 23.44 -26.25 -28.31
C MET A 1 23.98 -24.97 -28.97
N SER A 2 23.21 -24.26 -29.79
CA SER A 2 23.70 -23.04 -30.47
C SER A 2 24.01 -21.94 -29.44
N ILE A 3 25.05 -21.14 -29.69
CA ILE A 3 25.42 -19.98 -28.85
C ILE A 3 24.20 -19.07 -28.62
N ARG A 4 23.33 -18.93 -29.61
CA ARG A 4 22.09 -18.13 -29.53
C ARG A 4 21.11 -18.67 -28.49
N SER A 5 20.90 -19.99 -28.46
CA SER A 5 20.03 -20.63 -27.46
C SER A 5 20.59 -20.48 -26.05
N SER A 6 21.92 -20.57 -25.91
CA SER A 6 22.57 -20.35 -24.61
C SER A 6 22.42 -18.90 -24.14
N LEU A 7 22.59 -17.92 -25.03
CA LEU A 7 22.38 -16.51 -24.68
C LEU A 7 20.93 -16.24 -24.28
N ALA A 8 19.95 -16.71 -25.05
CA ALA A 8 18.53 -16.50 -24.75
C ALA A 8 18.14 -17.03 -23.36
N LEU A 9 18.64 -18.21 -22.99
CA LEU A 9 18.36 -18.84 -21.68
C LEU A 9 19.02 -18.12 -20.49
N ASN A 10 20.07 -17.32 -20.72
CA ASN A 10 20.84 -16.68 -19.65
C ASN A 10 20.64 -15.17 -19.54
N VAL A 11 20.26 -14.51 -20.62
CA VAL A 11 20.00 -13.06 -20.63
C VAL A 11 18.72 -12.72 -19.86
N ALA A 12 17.65 -13.52 -20.04
CA ALA A 12 16.38 -13.29 -19.35
C ALA A 12 16.51 -13.29 -17.81
N PRO A 13 17.07 -14.33 -17.15
CA PRO A 13 17.23 -14.32 -15.70
C PRO A 13 18.21 -13.24 -15.22
N LEU A 14 19.24 -12.89 -16.00
CA LEU A 14 20.14 -11.79 -15.67
C LEU A 14 19.40 -10.44 -15.69
N GLY A 15 18.61 -10.18 -16.73
CA GLY A 15 17.81 -8.96 -16.85
C GLY A 15 16.82 -8.82 -15.69
N LEU A 16 16.09 -9.89 -15.36
CA LEU A 16 15.18 -9.90 -14.21
C LEU A 16 15.90 -9.64 -12.88
N ARG A 17 17.08 -10.22 -12.67
CA ARG A 17 17.90 -9.97 -11.46
C ARG A 17 18.32 -8.51 -11.35
N VAL A 18 18.80 -7.92 -12.45
CA VAL A 18 19.24 -6.52 -12.46
C VAL A 18 18.07 -5.59 -12.20
N ALA A 19 16.97 -5.77 -12.93
CA ALA A 19 15.76 -4.97 -12.76
C ALA A 19 15.22 -5.04 -11.32
N LEU A 20 14.93 -6.25 -10.82
CA LEU A 20 14.42 -6.42 -9.45
C LEU A 20 15.44 -5.94 -8.40
N GLY A 21 16.70 -6.32 -8.56
CA GLY A 21 17.74 -5.95 -7.61
C GLY A 21 17.90 -4.43 -7.46
N LEU A 22 17.89 -3.69 -8.57
CA LEU A 22 17.93 -2.22 -8.54
C LEU A 22 16.66 -1.63 -7.93
N THR A 23 15.48 -2.11 -8.34
CA THR A 23 14.19 -1.63 -7.81
C THR A 23 14.12 -1.78 -6.30
N PHE A 24 14.52 -2.94 -5.75
CA PHE A 24 14.44 -3.22 -4.32
C PHE A 24 15.52 -2.51 -3.50
N ILE A 25 16.74 -2.34 -4.03
CA ILE A 25 17.74 -1.49 -3.38
C ILE A 25 17.25 -0.04 -3.30
N TRP A 26 16.73 0.48 -4.41
CA TRP A 26 16.20 1.84 -4.46
C TRP A 26 15.03 2.03 -3.48
N ALA A 27 14.08 1.09 -3.46
CA ALA A 27 12.95 1.12 -2.53
C ALA A 27 13.40 1.05 -1.05
N GLY A 28 14.36 0.19 -0.73
CA GLY A 28 14.90 0.04 0.62
C GLY A 28 15.66 1.28 1.08
N ILE A 29 16.49 1.87 0.22
CA ILE A 29 17.17 3.15 0.51
C ILE A 29 16.12 4.24 0.73
N GLY A 30 15.09 4.28 -0.11
CA GLY A 30 13.96 5.19 -0.01
C GLY A 30 13.28 5.21 1.35
N LYS A 31 13.19 4.05 2.04
CA LYS A 31 12.59 3.93 3.37
C LYS A 31 13.49 4.41 4.51
N ILE A 32 14.81 4.24 4.37
CA ILE A 32 15.77 4.52 5.44
C ILE A 32 16.32 5.95 5.35
N ALA A 33 16.51 6.46 4.12
CA ALA A 33 17.17 7.73 3.88
C ALA A 33 16.23 8.93 3.90
N HIS A 34 14.93 8.73 3.65
CA HIS A 34 13.96 9.82 3.63
C HIS A 34 13.24 9.96 4.96
N SER A 35 12.97 11.20 5.34
CA SER A 35 12.03 11.56 6.38
C SER A 35 10.65 11.83 5.78
N THR A 36 9.61 11.65 6.59
CA THR A 36 8.24 12.07 6.32
C THR A 36 7.76 12.88 7.51
N ALA A 37 6.99 13.91 7.21
CA ALA A 37 6.28 14.71 8.16
C ALA A 37 5.07 13.93 8.72
N ILE A 38 4.91 13.92 10.03
CA ILE A 38 3.70 13.41 10.69
C ILE A 38 2.98 14.61 11.31
N THR A 39 1.82 14.92 10.75
CA THR A 39 0.95 16.02 11.20
C THR A 39 -0.20 15.54 12.08
N ASP A 40 -0.59 14.26 12.01
CA ASP A 40 -1.67 13.72 12.83
C ASP A 40 -1.20 13.53 14.29
N PRO A 41 -1.80 14.23 15.27
CA PRO A 41 -1.45 14.08 16.68
C PRO A 41 -1.63 12.65 17.21
N ARG A 42 -2.57 11.89 16.63
CA ARG A 42 -2.78 10.49 17.00
C ARG A 42 -1.57 9.64 16.64
N ASP A 43 -1.02 9.86 15.46
CA ASP A 43 0.16 9.15 14.97
C ASP A 43 1.41 9.55 15.77
N GLN A 44 1.52 10.84 16.11
CA GLN A 44 2.58 11.31 17.00
C GLN A 44 2.49 10.61 18.38
N ALA A 45 1.29 10.53 18.98
CA ALA A 45 1.10 9.84 20.25
C ALA A 45 1.47 8.34 20.18
N ILE A 46 1.11 7.65 19.08
CA ILE A 46 1.50 6.25 18.84
C ILE A 46 3.03 6.12 18.74
N LEU A 47 3.69 7.01 17.99
CA LEU A 47 5.15 6.99 17.88
C LEU A 47 5.85 7.32 19.20
N ALA A 48 5.27 8.20 20.02
CA ALA A 48 5.77 8.54 21.35
C ALA A 48 5.66 7.35 22.31
N ASP A 49 4.54 6.62 22.28
CA ASP A 49 4.36 5.37 23.05
C ASP A 49 5.40 4.30 22.66
N TRP A 50 5.79 4.25 21.38
CA TRP A 50 6.86 3.37 20.90
C TRP A 50 8.28 3.91 21.15
N GLY A 51 8.41 5.07 21.79
CA GLY A 51 9.69 5.74 22.06
C GLY A 51 10.44 6.13 20.79
N GLN A 52 9.73 6.39 19.69
CA GLN A 52 10.33 6.81 18.41
C GLN A 52 10.45 8.33 18.28
N ILE A 53 9.64 9.07 19.03
CA ILE A 53 9.75 10.52 19.17
C ILE A 53 9.78 10.88 20.65
N ASP A 54 10.47 11.95 21.00
CA ASP A 54 10.43 12.48 22.35
C ASP A 54 9.02 13.03 22.59
N ALA A 55 8.30 12.43 23.53
CA ALA A 55 7.13 13.07 24.11
C ALA A 55 7.64 14.32 24.81
N THR A 56 7.67 15.45 24.11
CA THR A 56 7.92 16.73 24.76
C THR A 56 6.76 16.87 25.73
N PRO A 57 6.99 16.80 27.04
CA PRO A 57 5.96 17.15 27.99
C PRO A 57 5.86 18.65 27.79
N GLU A 58 4.99 19.08 26.88
CA GLU A 58 4.51 20.44 26.90
C GLU A 58 3.93 20.55 28.29
N ALA A 59 4.68 21.25 29.15
CA ALA A 59 4.24 21.47 30.51
C ALA A 59 2.82 21.99 30.33
N LEU A 60 1.84 21.27 30.88
CA LEU A 60 0.52 21.83 31.10
C LEU A 60 0.82 23.08 31.90
N THR A 61 0.99 24.21 31.22
CA THR A 61 0.98 25.51 31.85
C THR A 61 -0.41 25.46 32.45
N PRO A 62 -0.53 25.30 33.78
CA PRO A 62 -1.85 25.22 34.39
C PRO A 62 -2.60 26.40 33.80
N PRO A 63 -3.82 26.19 33.25
CA PRO A 63 -4.55 27.24 32.57
C PRO A 63 -4.35 28.46 33.44
N GLN A 64 -3.63 29.45 32.92
CA GLN A 64 -3.50 30.68 33.67
C GLN A 64 -4.94 31.06 33.82
N ASP A 65 -5.43 31.02 35.06
CA ASP A 65 -6.69 31.64 35.42
C ASP A 65 -6.47 33.07 34.93
N GLU A 66 -6.91 33.35 33.71
CA GLU A 66 -7.11 34.69 33.23
C GLU A 66 -8.15 35.18 34.21
N ASP A 67 -7.65 35.77 35.31
CA ASP A 67 -8.43 36.55 36.24
C ASP A 67 -9.33 37.36 35.33
N PRO A 68 -10.65 37.09 35.32
CA PRO A 68 -11.54 37.70 34.36
C PRO A 68 -11.27 39.18 34.42
N GLN A 69 -10.69 39.74 33.36
CA GLN A 69 -10.56 41.17 33.22
C GLN A 69 -12.00 41.65 33.10
N ILE A 70 -12.61 41.91 34.25
CA ILE A 70 -13.78 42.74 34.38
C ILE A 70 -13.29 44.09 33.89
N ASP A 71 -13.47 44.35 32.60
CA ASP A 71 -13.34 45.68 32.04
C ASP A 71 -14.40 46.54 32.75
N PRO A 72 -14.02 47.44 33.67
CA PRO A 72 -14.98 48.20 34.47
C PRO A 72 -15.52 49.40 33.67
N GLY A 73 -15.83 49.21 32.39
CA GLY A 73 -16.03 50.31 31.44
C GLY A 73 -17.15 50.17 30.40
N GLN A 74 -17.65 48.97 30.08
CA GLN A 74 -18.71 48.84 29.08
C GLN A 74 -20.10 48.98 29.69
N GLY A 75 -20.49 50.24 29.87
CA GLY A 75 -21.87 50.63 30.09
C GLY A 75 -22.74 50.28 28.88
N ASP A 76 -23.93 49.79 29.21
CA ASP A 76 -25.06 49.55 28.32
C ASP A 76 -25.23 50.70 27.31
N SER A 77 -25.03 50.39 26.03
CA SER A 77 -25.67 51.12 24.95
C SER A 77 -26.39 50.11 24.08
N GLU A 78 -27.69 49.98 24.36
CA GLU A 78 -28.69 49.55 23.40
C GLU A 78 -28.48 50.32 22.09
N GLN A 79 -27.98 49.66 21.05
CA GLN A 79 -28.12 50.14 19.69
C GLN A 79 -28.68 49.01 18.83
N SER A 80 -30.00 48.95 18.83
CA SER A 80 -30.81 48.32 17.81
C SER A 80 -30.58 49.02 16.48
N ASP A 81 -29.99 48.34 15.51
CA ASP A 81 -30.03 48.74 14.11
C ASP A 81 -30.81 47.72 13.25
N PRO A 82 -31.48 48.19 12.19
CA PRO A 82 -32.55 47.47 11.51
C PRO A 82 -32.01 46.55 10.43
N ILE A 83 -32.77 45.48 10.18
CA ILE A 83 -32.61 44.59 9.03
C ILE A 83 -32.83 45.40 7.74
N GLU A 84 -31.74 45.69 7.02
CA GLU A 84 -31.79 46.23 5.66
C GLU A 84 -31.59 45.07 4.67
N THR A 85 -32.70 44.66 4.04
CA THR A 85 -32.72 43.80 2.87
C THR A 85 -32.20 44.57 1.66
N ASP A 86 -31.09 44.13 1.07
CA ASP A 86 -30.62 44.60 -0.24
C ASP A 86 -30.85 43.52 -1.31
N PRO A 87 -31.74 43.76 -2.30
CA PRO A 87 -31.85 42.95 -3.49
C PRO A 87 -31.20 43.67 -4.68
N GLY A 88 -30.09 43.13 -5.18
CA GLY A 88 -29.83 43.16 -6.62
C GLY A 88 -28.42 43.48 -7.09
N LEU A 89 -28.00 42.65 -8.05
CA LEU A 89 -27.29 43.01 -9.28
C LEU A 89 -25.98 43.81 -9.13
N SER A 90 -24.85 43.14 -9.40
CA SER A 90 -24.06 43.40 -10.63
C SER A 90 -22.84 42.47 -10.72
N ASP A 91 -22.78 41.67 -11.80
CA ASP A 91 -21.55 41.52 -12.60
C ASP A 91 -21.14 42.92 -13.10
N PRO A 92 -19.85 43.29 -13.28
CA PRO A 92 -18.90 42.56 -14.12
C PRO A 92 -17.42 42.69 -13.68
N GLU A 93 -16.51 42.35 -14.60
CA GLU A 93 -15.07 42.70 -14.66
C GLU A 93 -14.08 41.57 -14.35
N THR A 94 -13.80 40.81 -15.42
CA THR A 94 -12.46 40.56 -15.93
C THR A 94 -11.44 41.64 -15.56
N ASP A 95 -10.32 41.21 -15.00
CA ASP A 95 -9.05 41.95 -14.98
C ASP A 95 -7.89 40.95 -15.20
N PRO A 96 -6.67 41.41 -15.56
CA PRO A 96 -5.95 40.88 -16.71
C PRO A 96 -4.69 40.12 -16.30
N ALA A 97 -4.09 39.51 -17.31
CA ALA A 97 -2.78 38.88 -17.34
C ALA A 97 -1.76 39.41 -16.30
N ALA A 98 -1.36 38.53 -15.39
CA ALA A 98 -0.08 38.63 -14.69
C ALA A 98 0.88 37.59 -15.28
N ASP A 99 1.92 38.11 -15.94
CA ASP A 99 3.17 37.43 -16.26
C ASP A 99 3.63 36.53 -15.12
N THR A 100 3.79 35.25 -15.41
CA THR A 100 4.70 34.36 -14.68
C THR A 100 5.50 33.56 -15.69
N ASP A 101 6.64 34.15 -15.99
CA ASP A 101 7.99 33.59 -15.97
C ASP A 101 8.18 32.10 -16.31
N ASP A 102 9.15 31.91 -17.21
CA ASP A 102 9.62 30.68 -17.83
C ASP A 102 9.79 29.50 -16.85
N THR A 103 9.06 28.41 -17.09
CA THR A 103 9.50 27.07 -16.70
C THR A 103 9.49 26.19 -17.93
N GLU A 104 10.69 25.80 -18.37
CA GLU A 104 10.97 24.90 -19.49
C GLU A 104 10.15 23.61 -19.41
N GLN A 105 9.03 23.56 -20.14
CA GLN A 105 8.37 22.31 -20.48
C GLN A 105 9.20 21.61 -21.56
N THR A 106 9.75 20.46 -21.20
CA THR A 106 10.28 19.48 -22.16
C THR A 106 9.12 19.00 -23.02
N GLN A 107 9.07 19.49 -24.26
CA GLN A 107 8.19 18.97 -25.31
C GLN A 107 8.60 17.53 -25.66
N GLU A 108 7.71 16.58 -25.38
CA GLU A 108 7.73 15.28 -26.06
C GLU A 108 7.43 15.47 -27.56
N PRO A 109 8.12 14.74 -28.46
CA PRO A 109 7.86 14.81 -29.89
C PRO A 109 6.49 14.19 -30.25
N PRO A 110 5.82 14.70 -31.30
CA PRO A 110 4.53 14.17 -31.73
C PRO A 110 4.69 12.75 -32.31
N ALA A 111 3.86 11.82 -31.82
CA ALA A 111 3.72 10.50 -32.39
C ALA A 111 2.94 10.59 -33.72
N ASP A 112 3.63 10.25 -34.81
CA ASP A 112 3.09 10.05 -36.16
C ASP A 112 2.07 8.91 -36.19
N ASP A 113 0.92 9.21 -36.78
CA ASP A 113 0.08 8.37 -37.66
C ASP A 113 -0.08 6.88 -37.33
N ALA A 114 -1.13 6.57 -36.56
CA ALA A 114 -1.79 5.27 -36.57
C ALA A 114 -2.83 5.21 -37.70
N ALA A 115 -2.61 4.27 -38.62
CA ALA A 115 -3.51 3.85 -39.69
C ALA A 115 -4.72 3.03 -39.14
N PRO A 116 -5.71 2.67 -39.99
CA PRO A 116 -7.13 2.73 -39.67
C PRO A 116 -7.72 1.50 -38.98
N SER A 117 -8.87 1.77 -38.35
CA SER A 117 -9.87 0.84 -37.82
C SER A 117 -10.40 -0.16 -38.86
N GLU A 118 -10.26 -1.43 -38.53
CA GLU A 118 -11.06 -2.57 -39.01
C GLU A 118 -11.53 -3.28 -37.73
N ASP A 119 -12.69 -3.88 -37.57
CA ASP A 119 -13.95 -4.00 -38.28
C ASP A 119 -14.87 -4.67 -37.23
N ALA A 120 -16.15 -4.39 -37.28
CA ALA A 120 -17.14 -4.81 -36.30
C ALA A 120 -17.38 -6.32 -36.38
N GLY A 121 -17.19 -7.02 -35.25
CA GLY A 121 -17.63 -8.40 -35.05
C GLY A 121 -18.62 -8.45 -33.89
N ASP A 122 -19.91 -8.30 -34.22
CA ASP A 122 -21.05 -8.68 -33.38
C ASP A 122 -20.95 -10.17 -33.02
N ASP A 123 -20.80 -10.50 -31.74
CA ASP A 123 -21.12 -11.82 -31.21
C ASP A 123 -21.81 -11.65 -29.85
N GLN A 124 -23.13 -11.46 -29.94
CA GLN A 124 -24.07 -11.47 -28.82
C GLN A 124 -24.36 -12.93 -28.42
N PRO A 125 -24.04 -13.39 -27.20
CA PRO A 125 -24.48 -14.70 -26.75
C PRO A 125 -25.99 -14.71 -26.45
N PRO A 126 -26.71 -15.80 -26.77
CA PRO A 126 -28.14 -15.90 -26.56
C PRO A 126 -28.49 -16.00 -25.07
N ALA A 127 -29.65 -15.43 -24.74
CA ALA A 127 -30.33 -15.54 -23.46
C ALA A 127 -30.49 -17.00 -23.02
N VAL A 128 -30.11 -17.28 -21.77
CA VAL A 128 -30.47 -18.52 -21.08
C VAL A 128 -31.64 -18.24 -20.16
N GLU A 129 -32.60 -19.13 -20.31
CA GLU A 129 -33.99 -19.11 -19.87
C GLU A 129 -34.15 -19.28 -18.34
N ASP A 130 -35.32 -18.83 -17.91
CA ASP A 130 -35.97 -19.03 -16.61
C ASP A 130 -35.99 -20.49 -16.12
N ASP A 131 -35.87 -20.66 -14.80
CA ASP A 131 -36.73 -21.50 -13.92
C ASP A 131 -36.04 -21.77 -12.56
N PRO A 132 -36.76 -22.17 -11.49
CA PRO A 132 -38.10 -21.78 -11.06
C PRO A 132 -38.15 -21.31 -9.58
N VAL A 133 -39.28 -20.72 -9.24
CA VAL A 133 -39.77 -20.38 -7.90
C VAL A 133 -39.73 -21.60 -6.98
N VAL A 134 -39.09 -21.47 -5.81
CA VAL A 134 -39.25 -22.37 -4.67
C VAL A 134 -40.20 -21.69 -3.68
N GLU A 135 -41.43 -22.18 -3.64
CA GLU A 135 -42.42 -21.89 -2.60
C GLU A 135 -42.10 -22.71 -1.34
N ASP A 136 -42.14 -22.01 -0.20
CA ASP A 136 -42.87 -22.36 1.02
C ASP A 136 -42.76 -23.77 1.62
N ASP A 137 -42.17 -23.86 2.82
CA ASP A 137 -42.71 -24.72 3.88
C ASP A 137 -42.36 -24.13 5.26
N GLY A 138 -43.31 -23.36 5.80
CA GLY A 138 -44.03 -23.78 7.01
C GLY A 138 -43.26 -24.16 8.28
N SER A 139 -43.55 -23.42 9.35
CA SER A 139 -43.53 -23.82 10.77
C SER A 139 -42.14 -24.06 11.42
N THR A 140 -41.78 -23.33 12.48
CA THR A 140 -42.28 -23.63 13.82
C THR A 140 -42.20 -22.37 14.70
N GLU A 141 -43.36 -21.91 15.17
CA GLU A 141 -43.51 -21.10 16.37
C GLU A 141 -43.23 -21.99 17.59
N GLU A 142 -42.22 -21.67 18.40
CA GLU A 142 -42.25 -21.92 19.84
C GLU A 142 -41.67 -20.71 20.57
N ASP A 143 -42.62 -19.93 21.08
CA ASP A 143 -42.58 -19.09 22.26
C ASP A 143 -41.97 -19.84 23.45
N GLU A 144 -40.99 -19.26 24.18
CA GLU A 144 -41.04 -19.17 25.65
C GLU A 144 -39.78 -18.52 26.28
N THR A 145 -40.07 -17.57 27.18
CA THR A 145 -39.29 -17.16 28.37
C THR A 145 -38.06 -16.28 28.15
N ALA A 146 -38.16 -14.95 28.29
CA ALA A 146 -38.28 -14.20 29.55
C ALA A 146 -37.11 -14.44 30.52
N GLY A 147 -36.19 -13.49 30.54
CA GLY A 147 -35.27 -13.24 31.65
C GLY A 147 -33.82 -13.60 31.34
N GLU A 148 -33.12 -12.74 30.59
CA GLU A 148 -31.67 -12.73 30.64
C GLU A 148 -31.20 -11.29 30.74
N ASP A 149 -30.49 -11.04 31.84
CA ASP A 149 -29.83 -9.80 32.19
C ASP A 149 -29.18 -9.18 30.95
N THR A 150 -29.66 -8.00 30.55
CA THR A 150 -28.88 -7.12 29.68
C THR A 150 -27.54 -6.94 30.37
N PRO A 151 -26.43 -7.50 29.86
CA PRO A 151 -25.12 -7.22 30.44
C PRO A 151 -24.98 -5.71 30.32
N GLU A 152 -24.79 -5.03 31.47
CA GLU A 152 -24.29 -3.66 31.42
C GLU A 152 -23.09 -3.69 30.45
N PRO A 153 -23.06 -2.81 29.43
CA PRO A 153 -21.97 -2.80 28.48
C PRO A 153 -20.71 -2.64 29.30
N ASP A 154 -19.88 -3.70 29.35
CA ASP A 154 -18.59 -3.69 30.02
C ASP A 154 -17.91 -2.39 29.58
N GLU A 155 -17.77 -1.45 30.51
CA GLU A 155 -17.08 -0.19 30.29
C GLU A 155 -15.71 -0.57 29.74
N ASP A 156 -15.54 -0.42 28.42
CA ASP A 156 -14.34 -0.84 27.70
C ASP A 156 -13.13 -0.25 28.44
N PRO A 157 -12.36 -1.06 29.19
CA PRO A 157 -11.37 -0.56 30.13
C PRO A 157 -10.12 0.01 29.42
N GLY A 158 -10.19 0.22 28.10
CA GLY A 158 -9.07 0.56 27.25
C GLY A 158 -8.98 2.02 26.81
N ILE A 159 -10.07 2.80 26.82
CA ILE A 159 -9.99 4.21 26.38
C ILE A 159 -9.84 5.10 27.60
N LEU A 160 -8.67 5.02 28.25
CA LEU A 160 -8.25 6.16 29.06
C LEU A 160 -8.13 7.35 28.09
N PRO A 161 -8.79 8.49 28.36
CA PRO A 161 -8.59 9.70 27.59
C PRO A 161 -7.16 10.14 27.89
N VAL A 162 -6.20 9.63 27.11
CA VAL A 162 -4.84 10.13 27.18
C VAL A 162 -4.90 11.49 26.52
N SER A 163 -5.06 12.53 27.33
CA SER A 163 -4.98 13.92 26.92
C SER A 163 -3.51 14.22 26.60
N TYR A 164 -3.04 13.73 25.46
CA TYR A 164 -1.81 14.22 24.88
C TYR A 164 -2.11 15.64 24.41
N VAL A 165 -1.46 16.61 25.06
CA VAL A 165 -1.48 18.00 24.61
C VAL A 165 -0.81 18.03 23.25
N GLN A 166 -1.57 18.56 22.31
CA GLN A 166 -1.36 18.53 20.88
C GLN A 166 -0.20 19.48 20.54
N SER A 167 1.01 18.95 20.29
CA SER A 167 2.05 19.78 19.68
C SER A 167 1.59 20.10 18.26
N ALA A 168 1.28 21.38 18.00
CA ALA A 168 0.83 21.86 16.68
C ALA A 168 1.92 21.74 15.59
N ASP A 169 3.14 21.38 15.97
CA ASP A 169 4.29 21.32 15.09
C ASP A 169 4.39 19.98 14.35
N GLU A 170 4.76 20.08 13.08
CA GLU A 170 5.07 18.96 12.22
C GLU A 170 6.32 18.21 12.72
N VAL A 171 6.17 16.91 12.99
CA VAL A 171 7.30 16.09 13.45
C VAL A 171 7.86 15.30 12.28
N GLU A 172 9.11 15.58 11.90
CA GLU A 172 9.83 14.79 10.90
C GLU A 172 10.32 13.46 11.49
N VAL A 173 9.88 12.35 10.90
CA VAL A 173 10.30 11.01 11.29
C VAL A 173 10.81 10.23 10.09
N LYS A 174 11.60 9.17 10.30
CA LYS A 174 12.06 8.34 9.19
C LYS A 174 10.86 7.70 8.46
N ARG A 175 10.88 7.64 7.13
CA ARG A 175 9.81 7.07 6.31
C ARG A 175 9.45 5.62 6.67
N VAL A 176 10.42 4.84 7.16
CA VAL A 176 10.18 3.49 7.70
C VAL A 176 9.16 3.48 8.85
N LEU A 177 9.06 4.56 9.63
CA LEU A 177 8.06 4.68 10.70
C LEU A 177 6.65 4.94 10.16
N GLY A 178 6.51 5.55 8.98
CA GLY A 178 5.23 5.61 8.27
C GLY A 178 4.70 4.21 7.90
N LEU A 179 5.58 3.26 7.59
CA LEU A 179 5.18 1.86 7.39
C LEU A 179 4.74 1.19 8.70
N ALA A 180 5.40 1.51 9.82
CA ALA A 180 4.99 1.03 11.15
C ALA A 180 3.59 1.54 11.53
N LEU A 181 3.32 2.83 11.31
CA LEU A 181 2.00 3.42 11.48
C LEU A 181 0.95 2.74 10.58
N MET A 182 1.26 2.54 9.30
CA MET A 182 0.37 1.81 8.38
C MET A 182 -0.01 0.42 8.89
N ILE A 183 0.95 -0.35 9.44
CA ILE A 183 0.69 -1.66 10.05
C ILE A 183 -0.22 -1.52 11.28
N HIS A 184 0.02 -0.50 12.12
CA HIS A 184 -0.80 -0.25 13.29
C HIS A 184 -2.24 0.14 12.94
N HIS A 185 -2.45 1.03 11.96
CA HIS A 185 -3.80 1.40 11.51
C HIS A 185 -4.52 0.24 10.83
N ALA A 186 -3.80 -0.58 10.06
CA ALA A 186 -4.37 -1.78 9.46
C ALA A 186 -4.90 -2.76 10.52
N ALA A 187 -4.28 -2.82 11.70
CA ALA A 187 -4.78 -3.63 12.81
C ALA A 187 -5.86 -2.94 13.67
N ASN A 188 -5.87 -1.60 13.70
CA ASN A 188 -6.74 -0.78 14.54
C ASN A 188 -7.49 0.27 13.71
N PRO A 189 -8.37 -0.16 12.78
CA PRO A 189 -8.95 0.72 11.76
C PRO A 189 -9.97 1.75 12.27
N GLY A 190 -10.40 1.67 13.53
CA GLY A 190 -11.43 2.54 14.10
C GLY A 190 -12.84 2.21 13.63
N VAL A 191 -13.68 3.23 13.54
CA VAL A 191 -15.09 3.13 13.10
C VAL A 191 -15.30 3.83 11.76
N ASP A 192 -16.35 3.47 11.03
CA ASP A 192 -16.82 4.17 9.82
C ASP A 192 -17.72 5.37 10.16
N ASP A 193 -18.20 6.07 9.14
CA ASP A 193 -19.03 7.27 9.28
C ASP A 193 -20.40 6.99 9.92
N GLU A 194 -20.82 5.72 9.91
CA GLU A 194 -22.03 5.22 10.57
C GLU A 194 -21.74 4.76 12.01
N GLY A 195 -20.51 4.92 12.48
CA GLY A 195 -20.06 4.50 13.82
C GLY A 195 -19.84 2.99 13.95
N ARG A 196 -19.85 2.22 12.86
CA ARG A 196 -19.61 0.78 12.87
C ARG A 196 -18.12 0.49 12.90
N ALA A 197 -17.71 -0.51 13.68
CA ALA A 197 -16.32 -0.95 13.71
C ALA A 197 -15.86 -1.45 12.32
N LYS A 198 -14.75 -0.89 11.82
CA LYS A 198 -14.15 -1.35 10.56
C LYS A 198 -13.41 -2.68 10.77
N MET A 199 -13.38 -3.52 9.74
CA MET A 199 -12.67 -4.81 9.80
C MET A 199 -11.15 -4.60 9.93
N PRO A 200 -10.47 -5.22 10.91
CA PRO A 200 -9.01 -5.19 10.98
C PRO A 200 -8.40 -5.98 9.82
N LEU A 201 -7.47 -5.35 9.10
CA LEU A 201 -6.73 -5.92 7.96
C LEU A 201 -5.45 -6.62 8.38
N TRP A 202 -5.00 -6.41 9.61
CA TRP A 202 -3.78 -6.98 10.15
C TRP A 202 -4.03 -7.61 11.53
N PRO A 203 -3.36 -8.72 11.87
CA PRO A 203 -3.52 -9.33 13.19
C PRO A 203 -3.13 -8.35 14.29
N GLN A 204 -4.06 -8.06 15.21
CA GLN A 204 -3.83 -7.12 16.32
C GLN A 204 -2.64 -7.51 17.19
N ALA A 205 -2.37 -8.81 17.35
CA ALA A 205 -1.19 -9.29 18.07
C ALA A 205 0.13 -8.73 17.51
N LEU A 206 0.19 -8.45 16.21
CA LEU A 206 1.36 -7.91 15.54
C LEU A 206 1.45 -6.37 15.58
N ALA A 207 0.40 -5.70 16.08
CA ALA A 207 0.31 -4.25 16.17
C ALA A 207 0.52 -3.69 17.59
N LYS A 208 0.86 -4.56 18.54
CA LYS A 208 1.07 -4.19 19.95
C LYS A 208 2.51 -3.74 20.20
N GLY A 209 2.66 -2.66 20.97
CA GLY A 209 3.96 -2.10 21.35
C GLY A 209 4.82 -1.75 20.13
N SER A 210 6.14 -1.91 20.23
CA SER A 210 7.08 -1.57 19.17
C SER A 210 7.19 -2.60 18.04
N LEU A 211 6.34 -3.63 18.00
CA LEU A 211 6.43 -4.68 16.98
C LEU A 211 6.22 -4.15 15.54
N PRO A 212 5.28 -3.23 15.25
CA PRO A 212 5.18 -2.60 13.93
C PRO A 212 6.47 -1.96 13.46
N VAL A 213 7.20 -1.30 14.37
CA VAL A 213 8.50 -0.68 14.07
C VAL A 213 9.51 -1.75 13.66
N VAL A 214 9.58 -2.86 14.40
CA VAL A 214 10.46 -3.99 14.07
C VAL A 214 10.12 -4.59 12.70
N ILE A 215 8.83 -4.82 12.41
CA ILE A 215 8.38 -5.37 11.12
C ILE A 215 8.73 -4.41 9.98
N ALA A 216 8.52 -3.11 10.15
CA ALA A 216 8.84 -2.11 9.14
C ALA A 216 10.35 -2.07 8.84
N TRP A 217 11.20 -2.15 9.87
CA TRP A 217 12.66 -2.25 9.69
C TRP A 217 13.08 -3.56 9.03
N ILE A 218 12.48 -4.69 9.40
CA ILE A 218 12.72 -5.99 8.73
C ILE A 218 12.37 -5.87 7.24
N ALA A 219 11.24 -5.27 6.89
CA ALA A 219 10.86 -5.06 5.49
C ALA A 219 11.91 -4.25 4.73
N ALA A 220 12.34 -3.09 5.27
CA ALA A 220 13.36 -2.25 4.64
C ALA A 220 14.71 -2.98 4.48
N ILE A 221 15.15 -3.72 5.50
CA ILE A 221 16.39 -4.50 5.47
C ILE A 221 16.30 -5.62 4.44
N LEU A 222 15.18 -6.35 4.39
CA LEU A 222 14.98 -7.42 3.42
C LEU A 222 15.01 -6.89 1.99
N GLU A 223 14.39 -5.75 1.70
CA GLU A 223 14.47 -5.13 0.37
C GLU A 223 15.92 -4.81 -0.04
N LEU A 224 16.72 -4.24 0.87
CA LEU A 224 18.12 -3.92 0.61
C LEU A 224 18.98 -5.16 0.42
N VAL A 225 18.92 -6.08 1.39
CA VAL A 225 19.77 -7.27 1.41
C VAL A 225 19.41 -8.21 0.26
N CYS A 226 18.12 -8.45 0.04
CA CYS A 226 17.67 -9.30 -1.06
C CYS A 226 17.89 -8.63 -2.41
N GLY A 227 17.69 -7.31 -2.53
CA GLY A 227 18.02 -6.57 -3.75
C GLY A 227 19.50 -6.70 -4.13
N ALA A 228 20.40 -6.52 -3.16
CA ALA A 228 21.84 -6.71 -3.36
C ALA A 228 22.21 -8.16 -3.67
N ALA A 229 21.58 -9.13 -3.00
CA ALA A 229 21.76 -10.55 -3.28
C ALA A 229 21.31 -10.92 -4.70
N LEU A 230 20.20 -10.36 -5.21
CA LEU A 230 19.75 -10.56 -6.59
C LEU A 230 20.73 -9.97 -7.61
N LEU A 231 21.23 -8.74 -7.38
CA LEU A 231 22.21 -8.12 -8.29
C LEU A 231 23.48 -8.97 -8.43
N THR A 232 24.00 -9.45 -7.31
CA THR A 232 25.19 -10.30 -7.29
C THR A 232 24.91 -11.73 -7.74
N GLY A 233 23.64 -12.16 -7.76
CA GLY A 233 23.25 -13.53 -8.06
C GLY A 233 23.67 -14.50 -6.96
N PHE A 234 23.57 -14.04 -5.70
CA PHE A 234 23.85 -14.80 -4.50
C PHE A 234 22.55 -15.24 -3.83
N PHE A 235 22.41 -16.54 -3.58
CA PHE A 235 21.19 -17.20 -3.11
C PHE A 235 19.92 -16.71 -3.80
N THR A 236 19.95 -16.61 -5.14
CA THR A 236 18.91 -15.90 -5.92
C THR A 236 17.51 -16.38 -5.52
N ARG A 237 17.27 -17.70 -5.49
CA ARG A 237 15.96 -18.27 -5.14
C ARG A 237 15.51 -17.90 -3.73
N MET A 238 16.42 -17.93 -2.75
CA MET A 238 16.09 -17.62 -1.37
C MET A 238 15.90 -16.11 -1.17
N ALA A 239 16.65 -15.27 -1.89
CA ALA A 239 16.47 -13.83 -1.88
C ALA A 239 15.15 -13.40 -2.55
N THR A 240 14.66 -14.15 -3.54
CA THR A 240 13.40 -13.80 -4.22
C THR A 240 12.16 -14.07 -3.35
N LEU A 241 12.17 -15.06 -2.47
CA LEU A 241 11.04 -15.37 -1.58
C LEU A 241 10.58 -14.18 -0.71
N PRO A 242 11.45 -13.53 0.08
CA PRO A 242 11.06 -12.37 0.88
C PRO A 242 10.65 -11.18 0.00
N ILE A 243 11.25 -11.00 -1.19
CA ILE A 243 10.82 -9.97 -2.16
C ILE A 243 9.38 -10.19 -2.64
N ILE A 244 9.01 -11.44 -2.95
CA ILE A 244 7.61 -11.76 -3.28
C ILE A 244 6.73 -11.45 -2.07
N GLY A 245 7.13 -11.87 -0.87
CA GLY A 245 6.40 -11.61 0.37
C GLY A 245 6.16 -10.13 0.65
N THR A 246 7.16 -9.27 0.45
CA THR A 246 7.02 -7.82 0.65
C THR A 246 6.06 -7.19 -0.36
N MET A 247 6.07 -7.63 -1.62
CA MET A 247 5.10 -7.14 -2.63
C MET A 247 3.68 -7.60 -2.32
N LEU A 248 3.48 -8.86 -1.94
CA LEU A 248 2.16 -9.37 -1.56
C LEU A 248 1.62 -8.63 -0.33
N THR A 249 2.47 -8.39 0.66
CA THR A 249 2.11 -7.63 1.88
C THR A 249 1.79 -6.17 1.55
N ALA A 250 2.56 -5.54 0.67
CA ALA A 250 2.28 -4.17 0.21
C ALA A 250 0.94 -4.07 -0.53
N MET A 251 0.65 -5.00 -1.44
CA MET A 251 -0.65 -5.05 -2.14
C MET A 251 -1.80 -5.21 -1.15
N TRP A 252 -1.63 -6.07 -0.15
CA TRP A 252 -2.61 -6.26 0.91
C TRP A 252 -2.86 -4.97 1.71
N LEU A 253 -1.80 -4.35 2.23
CA LEU A 253 -1.93 -3.18 3.10
C LEU A 253 -2.35 -1.90 2.38
N THR A 254 -2.06 -1.78 1.08
CA THR A 254 -2.26 -0.50 0.36
C THR A 254 -3.43 -0.49 -0.61
N GLN A 255 -3.87 -1.64 -1.13
CA GLN A 255 -4.90 -1.70 -2.17
C GLN A 255 -6.03 -2.64 -1.79
N ILE A 256 -5.72 -3.93 -1.59
CA ILE A 256 -6.72 -4.98 -1.40
C ILE A 256 -7.46 -4.78 -0.08
N GLY A 257 -6.72 -4.61 1.01
CA GLY A 257 -7.28 -4.45 2.34
C GLY A 257 -8.17 -3.20 2.44
N PRO A 258 -7.68 -1.99 2.10
CA PRO A 258 -8.51 -0.79 2.10
C PRO A 258 -9.78 -0.91 1.23
N ALA A 259 -9.70 -1.55 0.06
CA ALA A 259 -10.85 -1.79 -0.81
C ALA A 259 -11.90 -2.69 -0.15
N LEU A 260 -11.46 -3.78 0.51
CA LEU A 260 -12.34 -4.68 1.26
C LEU A 260 -12.99 -3.98 2.46
N GLN A 261 -12.19 -3.22 3.21
CA GLN A 261 -12.63 -2.50 4.40
C GLN A 261 -13.66 -1.40 4.08
N ALA A 262 -13.57 -0.79 2.90
CA ALA A 262 -14.53 0.21 2.42
C ALA A 262 -15.87 -0.40 1.98
N GLY A 263 -16.00 -1.74 1.91
CA GLY A 263 -17.24 -2.43 1.48
C GLY A 263 -17.58 -2.26 0.00
N GLY A 264 -16.70 -1.60 -0.77
CA GLY A 264 -16.90 -1.26 -2.17
C GLY A 264 -15.90 -1.92 -3.10
N ALA A 265 -15.47 -3.15 -2.82
CA ALA A 265 -14.44 -3.79 -3.64
C ALA A 265 -14.99 -4.25 -5.00
N TYR A 266 -14.52 -3.66 -6.10
CA TYR A 266 -14.79 -4.13 -7.46
C TYR A 266 -14.07 -5.47 -7.69
N LEU A 267 -14.77 -6.48 -8.23
CA LEU A 267 -14.27 -7.87 -8.34
C LEU A 267 -13.80 -8.49 -7.01
N GLY A 268 -14.20 -7.93 -5.86
CA GLY A 268 -13.86 -8.42 -4.54
C GLY A 268 -12.46 -8.07 -4.03
N PHE A 269 -11.65 -7.31 -4.78
CA PHE A 269 -10.31 -6.87 -4.29
C PHE A 269 -9.80 -5.56 -4.90
N LEU A 270 -10.45 -5.03 -5.94
CA LEU A 270 -10.07 -3.75 -6.53
C LEU A 270 -10.81 -2.61 -5.82
N PRO A 271 -10.18 -1.45 -5.63
CA PRO A 271 -10.87 -0.28 -5.08
C PRO A 271 -11.98 0.20 -6.02
N ASN A 272 -13.04 0.80 -5.48
CA ASN A 272 -14.01 1.52 -6.29
C ASN A 272 -13.33 2.67 -7.06
N GLY A 273 -13.79 2.94 -8.27
CA GLY A 273 -13.19 3.97 -9.12
C GLY A 273 -11.78 3.63 -9.61
N VAL A 274 -11.38 2.35 -9.63
CA VAL A 274 -10.01 1.96 -10.00
C VAL A 274 -9.58 2.45 -11.39
N PHE A 275 -10.54 2.62 -12.30
CA PHE A 275 -10.35 3.11 -13.67
C PHE A 275 -10.52 4.62 -13.81
N GLU A 276 -10.85 5.32 -12.73
CA GLU A 276 -10.96 6.78 -12.72
C GLU A 276 -9.57 7.41 -12.59
N ILE A 277 -9.38 8.56 -13.24
CA ILE A 277 -8.14 9.31 -13.19
C ILE A 277 -8.16 10.17 -11.93
N GLY A 278 -7.34 9.81 -10.93
CA GLY A 278 -7.11 10.62 -9.74
C GLY A 278 -5.93 11.59 -9.90
N PRO A 279 -5.64 12.42 -8.88
CA PRO A 279 -4.51 13.36 -8.87
C PRO A 279 -3.13 12.69 -9.08
N GLY A 280 -3.01 11.39 -8.79
CA GLY A 280 -1.82 10.58 -9.00
C GLY A 280 -1.90 9.63 -10.21
N GLY A 281 -2.86 9.82 -11.11
CA GLY A 281 -3.18 8.88 -12.19
C GLY A 281 -4.18 7.81 -11.77
N TYR A 282 -4.20 6.69 -12.50
CA TYR A 282 -5.14 5.61 -12.23
C TYR A 282 -4.73 4.77 -11.01
N ALA A 283 -5.66 4.51 -10.10
CA ALA A 283 -5.39 3.70 -8.90
C ALA A 283 -4.89 2.29 -9.22
N TYR A 284 -5.30 1.68 -10.35
CA TYR A 284 -4.82 0.36 -10.75
C TYR A 284 -3.31 0.34 -11.04
N THR A 285 -2.69 1.46 -11.41
CA THR A 285 -1.28 1.48 -11.85
C THR A 285 -0.34 1.02 -10.74
N GLN A 286 -0.59 1.45 -9.50
CA GLN A 286 0.20 1.05 -8.35
C GLN A 286 0.04 -0.44 -8.04
N LEU A 287 -1.20 -0.95 -8.12
CA LEU A 287 -1.48 -2.38 -7.92
C LEU A 287 -0.84 -3.24 -9.00
N LEU A 288 -0.99 -2.87 -10.28
CA LEU A 288 -0.38 -3.58 -11.41
C LEU A 288 1.14 -3.55 -11.34
N TRP A 289 1.73 -2.44 -10.90
CA TRP A 289 3.17 -2.33 -10.69
C TRP A 289 3.65 -3.32 -9.63
N GLN A 290 3.02 -3.34 -8.46
CA GLN A 290 3.36 -4.30 -7.38
C GLN A 290 3.15 -5.76 -7.83
N PHE A 291 2.06 -6.02 -8.55
CA PHE A 291 1.75 -7.34 -9.10
C PHE A 291 2.78 -7.79 -10.15
N ALA A 292 3.22 -6.88 -11.03
CA ALA A 292 4.26 -7.16 -12.03
C ALA A 292 5.61 -7.48 -11.36
N LEU A 293 5.98 -6.76 -10.29
CA LEU A 293 7.18 -7.06 -9.51
C LEU A 293 7.09 -8.42 -8.80
N ALA A 294 5.94 -8.75 -8.22
CA ALA A 294 5.70 -10.05 -7.60
C ALA A 294 5.80 -11.19 -8.63
N CYS A 295 5.14 -11.05 -9.79
CA CYS A 295 5.21 -12.01 -10.89
C CYS A 295 6.63 -12.17 -11.44
N SER A 296 7.39 -11.07 -11.56
CA SER A 296 8.79 -11.10 -11.96
C SER A 296 9.64 -11.86 -10.94
N GLY A 297 9.36 -11.69 -9.64
CA GLY A 297 9.94 -12.49 -8.58
C GLY A 297 9.60 -13.98 -8.72
N VAL A 298 8.34 -14.34 -8.93
CA VAL A 298 7.93 -15.74 -9.15
C VAL A 298 8.63 -16.35 -10.37
N ALA A 299 8.71 -15.61 -11.48
CA ALA A 299 9.43 -16.05 -12.67
C ALA A 299 10.92 -16.32 -12.36
N LEU A 300 11.58 -15.41 -11.64
CA LEU A 300 12.98 -15.57 -11.26
C LEU A 300 13.20 -16.72 -10.27
N LEU A 301 12.27 -16.95 -9.33
CA LEU A 301 12.30 -18.08 -8.40
C LEU A 301 12.28 -19.42 -9.16
N LEU A 302 11.41 -19.54 -10.17
CA LEU A 302 11.25 -20.73 -11.00
C LEU A 302 12.43 -20.94 -11.95
N ILE A 303 12.85 -19.89 -12.68
CA ILE A 303 13.97 -19.95 -13.64
C ILE A 303 15.31 -20.18 -12.89
N GLY A 304 15.47 -19.59 -11.71
CA GLY A 304 16.67 -19.66 -10.91
C GLY A 304 17.75 -18.64 -11.29
N PRO A 305 18.99 -18.82 -10.81
CA PRO A 305 20.00 -17.76 -10.78
C PRO A 305 20.66 -17.45 -12.15
N GLY A 306 20.50 -18.32 -13.16
CA GLY A 306 21.14 -18.19 -14.48
C GLY A 306 22.65 -18.50 -14.47
N CYS A 307 23.30 -18.50 -15.65
CA CYS A 307 24.73 -18.84 -15.73
C CYS A 307 25.70 -17.80 -15.12
N PHE A 308 25.29 -16.52 -15.10
CA PHE A 308 26.10 -15.40 -14.61
C PHE A 308 25.90 -15.13 -13.11
N SER A 309 25.58 -16.15 -12.32
CA SER A 309 25.35 -16.02 -10.89
C SER A 309 26.57 -16.48 -10.09
N ILE A 310 26.83 -15.81 -8.96
CA ILE A 310 27.78 -16.29 -7.97
C ILE A 310 27.37 -17.66 -7.46
N ASP A 311 26.07 -17.94 -7.35
CA ASP A 311 25.54 -19.27 -7.01
C ASP A 311 26.14 -20.37 -7.90
N ARG A 312 26.20 -20.15 -9.22
CA ARG A 312 26.78 -21.12 -10.14
C ARG A 312 28.30 -21.20 -10.05
N LEU A 313 28.96 -20.09 -9.73
CA LEU A 313 30.41 -20.07 -9.52
C LEU A 313 30.80 -20.89 -8.27
N ILE A 314 30.02 -20.81 -7.20
CA ILE A 314 30.28 -21.48 -5.91
C ILE A 314 29.82 -22.95 -5.95
N PHE A 315 28.60 -23.22 -6.42
CA PHE A 315 28.00 -24.57 -6.38
C PHE A 315 28.24 -25.39 -7.65
N GLY A 316 28.89 -24.80 -8.65
CA GLY A 316 29.21 -25.45 -9.92
C GLY A 316 28.03 -25.49 -10.90
N ALA A 317 28.34 -25.57 -12.19
CA ALA A 317 27.34 -25.94 -13.18
C ALA A 317 27.00 -27.43 -13.00
N PRO A 318 25.72 -27.85 -13.08
CA PRO A 318 25.42 -29.27 -13.23
C PRO A 318 26.21 -29.80 -14.42
N SER A 319 27.04 -30.82 -14.18
CA SER A 319 27.99 -31.35 -15.16
C SER A 319 27.25 -32.05 -16.29
N MET A 320 26.70 -31.29 -17.23
CA MET A 320 26.10 -31.80 -18.48
C MET A 320 27.12 -32.61 -19.31
N VAL A 321 28.40 -32.49 -18.99
CA VAL A 321 29.53 -33.14 -19.67
C VAL A 321 29.56 -34.66 -19.44
N ARG A 322 28.91 -35.21 -18.40
CA ARG A 322 29.02 -36.66 -18.14
C ARG A 322 28.08 -37.53 -18.97
N GLU A 323 27.01 -36.97 -19.53
CA GLU A 323 26.08 -37.76 -20.35
C GLU A 323 26.62 -38.03 -21.75
N GLU A 324 27.33 -37.09 -22.39
CA GLU A 324 27.95 -37.36 -23.71
C GLU A 324 29.10 -38.37 -23.60
N GLU A 325 29.89 -38.34 -22.53
CA GLU A 325 30.90 -39.38 -22.26
C GLU A 325 30.23 -40.73 -21.97
N ALA A 326 29.15 -40.77 -21.18
CA ALA A 326 28.41 -42.02 -20.95
C ALA A 326 27.79 -42.56 -22.26
N ARG A 327 27.30 -41.68 -23.14
CA ARG A 327 26.72 -42.06 -24.44
C ARG A 327 27.76 -42.51 -25.46
N GLN A 328 28.98 -41.99 -25.38
CA GLN A 328 30.08 -42.42 -26.25
C GLN A 328 30.66 -43.78 -25.84
N VAL A 329 30.55 -44.18 -24.57
CA VAL A 329 31.05 -45.48 -24.10
C VAL A 329 30.12 -46.65 -24.51
N GLU A 330 28.86 -46.39 -24.88
CA GLU A 330 27.89 -47.45 -25.21
C GLU A 330 27.95 -47.93 -26.68
N PHE A 331 28.70 -47.26 -27.57
CA PHE A 331 28.87 -47.68 -28.96
C PHE A 331 30.18 -48.46 -29.19
N VAL A 332 30.33 -49.60 -28.50
CA VAL A 332 31.31 -50.61 -28.91
C VAL A 332 30.58 -51.64 -29.77
N PRO A 333 30.71 -51.64 -31.11
CA PRO A 333 30.14 -52.69 -31.93
C PRO A 333 30.80 -54.01 -31.56
N MET A 334 30.02 -54.97 -31.04
CA MET A 334 30.47 -56.36 -30.95
C MET A 334 30.60 -56.89 -32.37
N GLY A 335 31.83 -57.15 -32.81
CA GLY A 335 32.11 -57.70 -34.12
C GLY A 335 31.59 -59.13 -34.26
N ASP A 336 31.10 -59.43 -35.46
CA ASP A 336 30.80 -60.79 -35.95
C ASP A 336 32.09 -61.59 -36.23
#